data_AF-A0A1J3DV86-F1
#
_entry.id   AF-A0A1J3DV86-F1
#
_cell.length_a   1.000
_cell.length_b   1.000
_cell.length_c   1.000
_cell.angle_alpha   90.00
_cell.angle_beta   90.00
_cell.angle_gamma   90.00
#
_symmetry.space_group_name_H-M   'P 1'
#
loop_
_entity.id
_entity.type
_entity.pdbx_description
1 polymer ?
#
loop_
_entity_poly.entity_id
_entity_poly.type
_entity_poly.pdbx_seq_one_letter_code
_entity_poly.pdbx_strand_id
1 'polypeptide(L)'
;VSGKERFEESLKKVVEMGFDPTTRKFVQALQVVYSFSDKTIEEKIKVYQKFGFAVEDVWAIFKKFPPCIGVSEQNISNSVETFLGLGFSRDEFVRIVKQFP
;
A
#
# COMPACT_ATOMS: atom_id res chain seq x y z
N VAL A 1 14.21 -17.17 -11.57
CA VAL A 1 14.47 -17.11 -10.12
C VAL A 1 13.73 -18.27 -9.47
N SER A 2 14.44 -19.13 -8.76
CA SER A 2 13.83 -20.19 -7.95
C SER A 2 12.98 -19.60 -6.82
N GLY A 3 12.05 -20.38 -6.24
CA GLY A 3 11.21 -19.89 -5.14
C GLY A 3 12.00 -19.41 -3.92
N LYS A 4 13.15 -20.06 -3.65
CA LYS A 4 14.06 -19.70 -2.55
C LYS A 4 14.74 -18.35 -2.79
N GLU A 5 15.35 -18.16 -3.96
CA GLU A 5 16.02 -16.89 -4.30
C GLU A 5 15.03 -15.72 -4.26
N ARG A 6 13.82 -15.89 -4.80
CA ARG A 6 12.78 -14.85 -4.76
C ARG A 6 12.38 -14.50 -3.32
N PHE A 7 12.30 -15.50 -2.44
CA PHE A 7 12.02 -15.29 -1.03
C PHE A 7 13.14 -14.52 -0.33
N GLU A 8 14.40 -14.90 -0.54
CA GLU A 8 15.57 -14.21 0.03
C GLU A 8 15.68 -12.76 -0.45
N GLU A 9 15.46 -12.50 -1.74
CA GLU A 9 15.39 -11.14 -2.30
C GLU A 9 14.26 -10.31 -1.68
N SER A 10 13.07 -10.91 -1.52
CA SER A 10 11.92 -10.24 -0.90
C SER A 10 12.19 -9.90 0.57
N LEU A 11 12.83 -10.82 1.30
CA LEU A 11 13.20 -10.64 2.69
C LEU A 11 14.21 -9.49 2.85
N LYS A 12 15.24 -9.44 1.99
CA LYS A 12 16.20 -8.34 1.95
C LYS A 12 15.51 -6.99 1.69
N LYS A 13 14.63 -6.92 0.67
CA LYS A 13 13.87 -5.69 0.36
C LYS A 13 13.06 -5.18 1.55
N VAL A 14 12.33 -6.07 2.24
CA VAL A 14 11.47 -5.68 3.38
C VAL A 14 12.29 -5.18 4.58
N VAL A 15 13.46 -5.77 4.81
CA VAL A 15 14.43 -5.30 5.83
C VAL A 15 15.00 -3.93 5.44
N GLU A 16 15.42 -3.74 4.20
CA GLU A 16 15.94 -2.45 3.68
C GLU A 16 14.90 -1.34 3.73
N MET A 17 13.62 -1.68 3.54
CA MET A 17 12.52 -0.74 3.73
C MET A 17 12.41 -0.32 5.21
N GLY A 18 12.94 -1.07 6.18
CA GLY A 18 12.91 -0.74 7.61
C GLY A 18 11.69 -1.28 8.34
N PHE A 19 11.10 -2.39 7.89
CA PHE A 19 10.09 -3.09 8.68
C PHE A 19 10.76 -3.92 9.79
N ASP A 20 10.24 -3.81 11.01
CA ASP A 20 10.69 -4.61 12.14
C ASP A 20 10.28 -6.10 11.97
N PRO A 21 11.25 -7.03 11.83
CA PRO A 21 11.00 -8.46 11.62
C PRO A 21 10.14 -9.14 12.68
N THR A 22 9.98 -8.55 13.86
CA THR A 22 9.18 -9.10 14.96
C THR A 22 7.69 -8.73 14.85
N THR A 23 7.31 -7.90 13.88
CA THR A 23 5.94 -7.36 13.78
C THR A 23 5.10 -8.06 12.71
N ARG A 24 3.78 -8.06 12.89
CA ARG A 24 2.83 -8.52 11.86
C ARG A 24 2.99 -7.76 10.53
N LYS A 25 3.33 -6.47 10.60
CA LYS A 25 3.54 -5.62 9.42
C LYS A 25 4.68 -6.13 8.55
N PHE A 26 5.74 -6.69 9.15
CA PHE A 26 6.82 -7.31 8.38
C PHE A 26 6.32 -8.49 7.57
N VAL A 27 5.55 -9.41 8.18
CA VAL A 27 4.99 -10.56 7.46
C VAL A 27 4.06 -10.11 6.33
N GLN A 28 3.23 -9.09 6.56
CA GLN A 28 2.34 -8.54 5.54
C GLN A 28 3.12 -7.86 4.40
N ALA A 29 4.16 -7.09 4.71
CA ALA A 29 5.01 -6.46 3.71
C ALA A 29 5.77 -7.52 2.88
N LEU A 30 6.28 -8.57 3.52
CA LEU A 30 6.90 -9.70 2.86
C LEU A 30 5.94 -10.42 1.93
N GLN A 31 4.70 -10.65 2.34
CA GLN A 31 3.67 -11.20 1.46
C GLN A 31 3.44 -10.32 0.23
N VAL A 32 3.37 -8.99 0.39
CA VAL A 32 3.17 -8.06 -0.72
C VAL A 32 4.37 -8.07 -1.67
N VAL A 33 5.59 -7.86 -1.17
CA VAL A 33 6.81 -7.81 -1.99
C VAL A 33 7.07 -9.16 -2.67
N TYR A 34 6.76 -10.27 -2.00
CA TYR A 34 6.85 -11.59 -2.61
C TYR A 34 5.79 -11.79 -3.70
N SER A 35 4.55 -11.31 -3.52
CA SER A 35 3.44 -11.60 -4.45
C SER A 35 3.43 -10.71 -5.69
N PHE A 36 3.83 -9.45 -5.54
CA PHE A 36 3.75 -8.44 -6.61
C PHE A 36 5.12 -8.09 -7.17
N SER A 37 5.17 -7.85 -8.48
CA SER A 37 6.38 -7.28 -9.11
C SER A 37 6.52 -5.80 -8.73
N ASP A 38 7.74 -5.27 -8.77
CA ASP A 38 7.98 -3.84 -8.53
C ASP A 38 7.14 -2.97 -9.49
N LYS A 39 7.01 -3.38 -10.76
CA LYS A 39 6.13 -2.75 -11.75
C LYS A 39 4.66 -2.71 -11.29
N THR A 40 4.15 -3.82 -10.73
CA THR A 40 2.77 -3.87 -10.23
C THR A 40 2.57 -2.95 -9.01
N ILE A 41 3.57 -2.86 -8.13
CA ILE A 41 3.54 -1.93 -7.00
C ILE A 41 3.51 -0.47 -7.51
N GLU A 42 4.34 -0.12 -8.49
CA GLU A 42 4.35 1.20 -9.11
C GLU A 42 3.02 1.55 -9.78
N GLU A 43 2.42 0.61 -10.51
CA GLU A 43 1.09 0.78 -11.10
C GLU A 43 0.02 1.02 -10.04
N LYS A 44 0.11 0.33 -8.89
CA LYS A 44 -0.79 0.57 -7.75
C LYS A 44 -0.61 1.94 -7.14
N ILE A 45 0.63 2.43 -6.99
CA ILE A 45 0.88 3.79 -6.52
C ILE A 45 0.22 4.81 -7.46
N LYS A 46 0.33 4.63 -8.78
CA LYS A 46 -0.33 5.50 -9.77
C LYS A 46 -1.85 5.49 -9.64
N VAL A 47 -2.47 4.36 -9.28
CA VAL A 47 -3.92 4.31 -9.00
C VAL A 47 -4.27 5.22 -7.82
N TYR A 48 -3.55 5.13 -6.69
CA TYR A 48 -3.80 6.02 -5.55
C TYR A 48 -3.62 7.50 -5.93
N GLN A 49 -2.65 7.85 -6.77
CA GLN A 49 -2.47 9.24 -7.24
C GLN A 49 -3.70 9.78 -7.98
N LYS A 50 -4.42 8.95 -8.77
CA LYS A 50 -5.68 9.36 -9.42
C LYS A 50 -6.75 9.80 -8.42
N PHE A 51 -6.68 9.32 -7.18
CA PHE A 51 -7.65 9.64 -6.13
C PHE A 51 -7.21 10.77 -5.19
N GLY A 52 -6.04 11.36 -5.43
CA GLY A 52 -5.55 12.54 -4.70
C GLY A 52 -4.45 12.27 -3.66
N PHE A 53 -3.94 11.03 -3.58
CA PHE A 53 -2.82 10.72 -2.68
C PHE A 53 -1.49 11.12 -3.31
N ALA A 54 -0.61 11.79 -2.54
CA ALA A 54 0.78 11.95 -2.93
C ALA A 54 1.52 10.60 -2.82
N VAL A 55 2.64 10.44 -3.54
CA VAL A 55 3.43 9.19 -3.50
C VAL A 55 3.88 8.89 -2.07
N GLU A 56 4.26 9.92 -1.33
CA GLU A 56 4.68 9.88 0.06
C GLU A 56 3.55 9.43 0.98
N ASP A 57 2.30 9.81 0.68
CA ASP A 57 1.13 9.35 1.42
C ASP A 57 0.90 7.86 1.21
N VAL A 58 1.04 7.37 -0.02
CA VAL A 58 0.91 5.94 -0.34
C VAL A 58 1.99 5.13 0.40
N TRP A 59 3.23 5.61 0.44
CA TRP A 59 4.29 4.96 1.22
C TRP A 59 4.03 4.99 2.72
N ALA A 60 3.50 6.10 3.25
CA ALA A 60 3.12 6.18 4.66
C ALA A 60 1.98 5.21 5.00
N ILE A 61 0.99 5.08 4.11
CA ILE A 61 -0.10 4.10 4.20
C ILE A 61 0.46 2.68 4.16
N PHE A 62 1.32 2.35 3.19
CA PHE A 62 1.96 1.04 3.07
C PHE A 62 2.76 0.67 4.32
N LYS A 63 3.45 1.63 4.94
CA LYS A 63 4.18 1.40 6.20
C LYS A 63 3.28 1.08 7.38
N LYS A 64 2.06 1.63 7.41
CA LYS A 64 1.07 1.34 8.45
C LYS A 64 0.29 0.06 8.16
N PHE A 65 -0.09 -0.15 6.91
CA PHE A 65 -0.92 -1.24 6.42
C PHE A 65 -0.43 -1.75 5.04
N PRO A 66 0.56 -2.66 5.02
CA PRO A 66 1.14 -3.16 3.76
C PRO A 66 0.14 -3.74 2.76
N PRO A 67 -0.93 -4.45 3.17
CA PRO A 67 -1.92 -5.00 2.24
C PRO A 67 -2.66 -3.96 1.37
N CYS A 68 -2.49 -2.66 1.61
CA CYS A 68 -3.08 -1.59 0.80
C CYS A 68 -2.77 -1.70 -0.71
N ILE A 69 -1.64 -2.32 -1.08
CA ILE A 69 -1.25 -2.57 -2.48
C ILE A 69 -2.20 -3.56 -3.16
N GLY A 70 -2.77 -4.50 -2.40
CA GLY A 70 -3.71 -5.49 -2.89
C GLY A 70 -5.12 -4.95 -3.14
N VAL A 71 -5.44 -3.73 -2.68
CA VAL A 71 -6.77 -3.13 -2.85
C VAL A 71 -7.02 -2.83 -4.33
N SER A 72 -8.22 -3.17 -4.83
CA SER A 72 -8.60 -2.92 -6.23
C SER A 72 -8.89 -1.44 -6.47
N GLU A 73 -8.68 -0.97 -7.71
CA GLU A 73 -9.06 0.40 -8.10
C GLU A 73 -10.55 0.68 -7.86
N GLN A 74 -11.41 -0.32 -8.14
CA GLN A 74 -12.84 -0.24 -7.86
C GLN A 74 -13.13 -0.01 -6.37
N ASN A 75 -12.44 -0.73 -5.48
CA ASN A 75 -12.66 -0.55 -4.03
C ASN A 75 -12.20 0.84 -3.58
N ILE A 76 -11.08 1.35 -4.09
CA ILE A 76 -10.63 2.72 -3.79
C ILE A 76 -11.65 3.74 -4.30
N SER A 77 -12.16 3.58 -5.52
CA SER A 77 -13.21 4.44 -6.08
C SER A 77 -14.47 4.43 -5.23
N ASN A 78 -14.97 3.25 -4.87
CA ASN A 78 -16.15 3.10 -4.03
C ASN A 78 -15.95 3.75 -2.65
N SER A 79 -14.76 3.61 -2.05
CA SER A 79 -14.45 4.30 -0.79
C SER A 79 -14.47 5.81 -0.96
N VAL A 80 -13.82 6.34 -1.99
CA VAL A 80 -13.84 7.79 -2.28
C VAL A 80 -15.28 8.29 -2.45
N GLU A 81 -16.07 7.65 -3.29
CA GLU A 81 -17.47 8.01 -3.54
C GLU A 81 -18.31 7.96 -2.26
N THR A 82 -18.10 6.94 -1.42
CA THR A 82 -18.78 6.82 -0.12
C THR A 82 -18.47 8.01 0.78
N PHE A 83 -17.20 8.40 0.93
CA PHE A 83 -16.82 9.55 1.76
C PHE A 83 -17.34 10.87 1.21
N LEU A 84 -17.29 11.07 -0.12
CA LEU A 84 -17.87 12.25 -0.76
C LEU A 84 -19.39 12.32 -0.53
N GLY A 85 -20.10 11.19 -0.65
CA GLY A 85 -21.54 11.10 -0.37
C GLY A 85 -21.91 11.38 1.08
N LEU A 86 -20.98 11.17 2.02
CA LEU A 86 -21.13 11.55 3.43
C LEU A 86 -20.78 13.02 3.72
N GLY A 87 -20.40 13.80 2.69
CA GLY A 87 -20.10 15.22 2.80
C GLY A 87 -18.64 15.56 3.11
N PHE A 88 -17.73 14.58 3.11
CA PHE A 88 -16.30 14.86 3.23
C PHE A 88 -15.73 15.39 1.91
N SER A 89 -14.76 16.28 2.00
CA SER A 89 -13.93 16.66 0.86
C SER A 89 -12.91 15.58 0.51
N ARG A 90 -12.34 15.66 -0.70
CA ARG A 90 -11.25 14.75 -1.13
C ARG A 90 -10.02 14.87 -0.22
N ASP A 91 -9.68 16.07 0.22
CA ASP A 91 -8.53 16.31 1.10
C ASP A 91 -8.75 15.72 2.50
N GLU A 92 -9.98 15.81 3.02
CA GLU A 92 -10.35 15.15 4.28
C GLU A 92 -10.28 13.63 4.15
N PHE A 93 -10.79 13.06 3.06
CA PHE A 93 -10.66 11.63 2.79
C PHE A 93 -9.20 11.18 2.79
N VAL A 94 -8.31 11.87 2.04
CA VAL A 94 -6.87 11.54 2.00
C VAL A 94 -6.25 11.61 3.39
N ARG A 95 -6.56 12.66 4.17
CA ARG A 95 -6.11 12.79 5.57
C ARG A 95 -6.60 11.65 6.45
N ILE A 96 -7.87 11.27 6.35
CA ILE A 96 -8.48 10.20 7.15
C ILE A 96 -7.79 8.86 6.83
N VAL A 97 -7.68 8.51 5.55
CA VAL A 97 -7.03 7.24 5.13
C VAL A 97 -5.55 7.23 5.50
N LYS A 98 -4.83 8.34 5.36
CA LYS A 98 -3.43 8.43 5.80
C LYS A 98 -3.29 8.19 7.31
N GLN A 99 -4.24 8.69 8.10
CA GLN A 99 -4.22 8.52 9.55
C GLN A 99 -4.60 7.08 9.94
N PHE A 100 -5.64 6.54 9.31
CA PHE A 100 -6.25 5.23 9.57
C PHE A 100 -6.40 4.39 8.28
N PRO A 101 -5.29 3.89 7.72
CA PRO A 101 -5.29 3.12 6.48
C PRO A 101 -5.81 1.70 6.61
#